data_AF-A0A5D2JHG9-F1
#
_entry.id   AF-A0A5D2JHG9-F1
#
_cell.length_a   1.000
_cell.length_b   1.000
_cell.length_c   1.000
_cell.angle_alpha   90.00
_cell.angle_beta   90.00
_cell.angle_gamma   90.00
#
_symmetry.space_group_name_H-M   'P 1'
#
loop_
_entity.id
_entity.type
_entity.pdbx_description
1 polymer ?
#
loop_
_entity_poly.entity_id
_entity_poly.type
_entity_poly.pdbx_seq_one_letter_code
_entity_poly.pdbx_strand_id
1 'polypeptide(L)'
;MPRRKVRSHRIVQGTPNSAETNSTEQQTAIGSSNVPVTPEEHIEVQNETGETRRVRGRTVLSDLYDLDPVERVQVSSNSFGQPVGSEARLLAGYMGILARNANMLPINFESWHKVPESNKNQALDNIKARFALEVSDAYVKKALGKRWRDHKSTLKKEYFKTKTTLDERLQNVPPGMLRYQWEEVVRFWTSKKGEDREQVGKQSRQPQKFTHTAGSKSFACVGHAEELSSGQKVGRLQLFDITQRKKDGNPMTPEAAEIMRRQHREKLMFKKDMKNSSYNLKQMQQREKLRFNENMKNSSSSLEQMRQ
;
A
#
# COMPACT_ATOMS: atom_id res chain seq x y z
N MET A 1 -8.87 9.49 16.45
CA MET A 1 -7.42 9.77 16.24
C MET A 1 -7.30 11.03 15.38
N PRO A 2 -6.99 12.19 15.98
CA PRO A 2 -6.70 13.41 15.23
C PRO A 2 -5.52 13.20 14.27
N ARG A 3 -5.50 13.90 13.14
CA ARG A 3 -4.31 13.88 12.26
C ARG A 3 -3.19 14.68 12.94
N ARG A 4 -1.96 14.15 12.93
CA ARG A 4 -0.77 14.96 13.21
C ARG A 4 -0.63 16.03 12.12
N LYS A 5 -0.32 17.27 12.52
CA LYS A 5 -0.01 18.39 11.62
C LYS A 5 1.19 18.04 10.74
N VAL A 6 1.27 18.55 9.50
CA VAL A 6 2.40 18.24 8.61
C VAL A 6 3.75 18.63 9.23
N ARG A 7 3.81 19.74 9.99
CA ARG A 7 5.00 20.17 10.76
C ARG A 7 5.51 19.15 11.80
N SER A 8 4.77 18.10 12.11
CA SER A 8 5.22 16.99 12.98
C SER A 8 5.88 15.83 12.23
N HIS A 9 6.08 15.96 10.92
CA HIS A 9 6.68 14.95 10.05
C HIS A 9 8.12 15.33 9.69
N ARG A 10 8.92 14.36 9.27
CA ARG A 10 10.32 14.59 8.89
C ARG A 10 10.39 15.42 7.59
N ILE A 11 10.88 16.66 7.70
CA ILE A 11 11.06 17.59 6.57
C ILE A 11 12.55 17.70 6.24
N VAL A 12 12.88 17.72 4.96
CA VAL A 12 14.23 17.94 4.44
C VAL A 12 14.21 19.10 3.44
N GLN A 13 15.32 19.83 3.35
CA GLN A 13 15.52 20.81 2.28
C GLN A 13 15.92 20.07 1.01
N GLY A 14 15.26 20.39 -0.10
CA GLY A 14 15.66 19.93 -1.43
C GLY A 14 16.95 20.62 -1.85
N THR A 15 17.87 19.88 -2.46
CA THR A 15 19.00 20.49 -3.16
C THR A 15 18.47 21.35 -4.32
N PRO A 16 18.99 22.57 -4.54
CA PRO A 16 18.74 23.28 -5.78
C PRO A 16 19.32 22.42 -6.91
N ASN A 17 18.50 22.09 -7.91
CA ASN A 17 19.01 21.42 -9.10
C ASN A 17 20.01 22.36 -9.79
N SER A 18 21.30 22.09 -9.64
CA SER A 18 22.35 22.71 -10.45
C SER A 18 22.45 21.97 -11.79
N ALA A 19 21.67 22.41 -12.78
CA ALA A 19 21.98 22.20 -14.19
C ALA A 19 21.25 23.26 -15.04
N GLU A 20 22.03 23.90 -15.90
CA GLU A 20 21.66 24.81 -17.00
C GLU A 20 21.46 26.31 -16.67
N THR A 21 22.59 26.98 -16.46
CA THR A 21 22.81 28.32 -17.01
C THR A 21 22.88 28.27 -18.53
N ASN A 22 21.94 28.97 -19.19
CA ASN A 22 22.07 29.78 -20.41
C ASN A 22 21.00 29.48 -21.46
N SER A 23 19.88 30.22 -21.39
CA SER A 23 19.34 31.00 -22.50
C SER A 23 18.20 31.87 -21.97
N THR A 24 18.52 33.14 -21.75
CA THR A 24 17.59 34.20 -21.41
C THR A 24 16.72 34.51 -22.64
N GLU A 25 15.45 34.80 -22.34
CA GLU A 25 14.44 35.53 -23.11
C GLU A 25 13.24 34.72 -23.62
N GLN A 26 12.09 35.15 -23.06
CA GLN A 26 10.71 34.73 -23.30
C GLN A 26 10.22 33.46 -22.58
N GLN A 27 10.25 33.50 -21.25
CA GLN A 27 9.25 32.78 -20.44
C GLN A 27 8.25 33.77 -19.87
N THR A 28 7.11 33.87 -20.55
CA THR A 28 5.87 34.42 -20.02
C THR A 28 5.51 33.66 -18.74
N ALA A 29 5.24 34.42 -17.69
CA ALA A 29 4.75 33.93 -16.41
C ALA A 29 3.52 33.04 -16.61
N ILE A 30 3.68 31.72 -16.50
CA ILE A 30 2.55 30.78 -16.35
C ILE A 30 2.59 30.31 -14.90
N GLY A 31 1.72 30.95 -14.12
CA GLY A 31 1.59 30.78 -12.70
C GLY A 31 1.35 29.34 -12.27
N SER A 32 1.99 29.02 -11.16
CA SER A 32 1.66 27.93 -10.25
C SER A 32 0.24 28.11 -9.70
N SER A 33 -0.80 27.77 -10.48
CA SER A 33 -2.15 27.56 -9.96
C SER A 33 -3.02 26.91 -11.04
N ASN A 34 -3.27 25.61 -10.92
CA ASN A 34 -4.37 24.92 -11.63
C ASN A 34 -4.83 23.67 -10.86
N VAL A 35 -5.01 23.83 -9.55
CA VAL A 35 -5.82 22.89 -8.76
C VAL A 35 -7.04 23.67 -8.28
N PRO A 36 -8.27 23.29 -8.68
CA PRO A 36 -9.46 23.85 -8.08
C PRO A 36 -9.45 23.47 -6.59
N VAL A 37 -9.29 24.46 -5.72
CA VAL A 37 -9.62 24.31 -4.30
C VAL A 37 -11.14 24.17 -4.25
N THR A 38 -11.61 22.94 -4.10
CA THR A 38 -13.03 22.70 -3.81
C THR A 38 -13.26 23.09 -2.34
N PRO A 39 -14.24 23.93 -2.01
CA PRO A 39 -14.56 24.31 -0.64
C PRO A 39 -14.80 23.09 0.26
N GLU A 40 -14.58 23.27 1.57
CA GLU A 40 -14.90 22.29 2.60
C GLU A 40 -16.42 22.05 2.69
N GLU A 41 -16.96 21.24 1.79
CA GLU A 41 -18.33 20.75 1.96
C GLU A 41 -18.34 19.58 2.94
N HIS A 42 -18.94 19.84 4.10
CA HIS A 42 -19.40 18.81 5.02
C HIS A 42 -20.50 18.00 4.32
N ILE A 43 -20.25 16.71 4.08
CA ILE A 43 -21.26 15.82 3.51
C ILE A 43 -22.15 15.34 4.66
N GLU A 44 -23.38 15.82 4.67
CA GLU A 44 -24.44 15.27 5.51
C GLU A 44 -25.00 14.01 4.84
N VAL A 45 -24.86 12.87 5.52
CA VAL A 45 -25.48 11.62 5.07
C VAL A 45 -26.65 11.34 6.00
N GLN A 46 -27.85 11.25 5.42
CA GLN A 46 -29.05 10.80 6.12
C GLN A 46 -29.08 9.28 6.11
N ASN A 47 -29.21 8.66 7.29
CA ASN A 47 -29.53 7.25 7.42
C ASN A 47 -31.04 7.03 7.43
N GLU A 48 -31.47 5.77 7.24
CA GLU A 48 -32.86 5.31 7.12
C GLU A 48 -33.75 5.70 8.33
N THR A 49 -33.15 6.18 9.42
CA THR A 49 -33.79 6.68 10.64
C THR A 49 -33.92 8.21 10.72
N GLY A 50 -33.51 8.97 9.70
CA GLY A 50 -33.62 10.44 9.67
C GLY A 50 -32.52 11.18 10.45
N GLU A 51 -31.56 10.47 11.06
CA GLU A 51 -30.44 11.11 11.74
C GLU A 51 -29.39 11.58 10.72
N THR A 52 -29.00 12.86 10.79
CA THR A 52 -27.90 13.42 9.99
C THR A 52 -26.56 13.08 10.64
N ARG A 53 -25.81 12.14 10.06
CA ARG A 53 -24.45 11.85 10.53
C ARG A 53 -23.46 12.76 9.81
N ARG A 54 -22.69 13.54 10.57
CA ARG A 54 -21.52 14.26 10.02
C ARG A 54 -20.48 13.26 9.53
N VAL A 55 -20.36 13.12 8.21
CA VAL A 55 -19.33 12.29 7.59
C VAL A 55 -18.12 13.16 7.30
N ARG A 56 -16.94 12.57 7.44
CA ARG A 56 -15.68 13.26 7.16
C ARG A 56 -15.60 13.61 5.67
N GLY A 57 -15.43 14.89 5.37
CA GLY A 57 -15.25 15.41 4.02
C GLY A 57 -13.96 14.99 3.32
N ARG A 58 -13.78 15.50 2.10
CA ARG A 58 -12.65 15.19 1.21
C ARG A 58 -11.31 15.51 1.89
N THR A 59 -10.31 14.65 1.71
CA THR A 59 -8.94 14.99 2.17
C THR A 59 -8.31 16.02 1.23
N VAL A 60 -7.93 17.17 1.78
CA VAL A 60 -7.34 18.32 1.07
C VAL A 60 -5.82 18.44 1.29
N LEU A 61 -5.30 18.06 2.47
CA LEU A 61 -3.88 18.15 2.85
C LEU A 61 -3.29 19.57 2.70
N SER A 62 -4.03 20.60 3.11
CA SER A 62 -3.64 22.02 2.99
C SER A 62 -2.24 22.31 3.52
N ASP A 63 -1.89 21.83 4.71
CA ASP A 63 -0.55 22.01 5.30
C ASP A 63 0.62 21.54 4.40
N LEU A 64 0.39 20.66 3.42
CA LEU A 64 1.42 20.22 2.48
C LEU A 64 1.66 21.24 1.36
N TYR A 65 0.64 22.01 1.00
CA TYR A 65 0.74 23.10 0.03
C TYR A 65 1.35 24.36 0.64
N ASP A 66 1.23 24.51 1.96
CA ASP A 66 1.81 25.62 2.73
C ASP A 66 3.30 25.43 3.08
N LEU A 67 3.90 24.29 2.67
CA LEU A 67 5.34 24.07 2.82
C LEU A 67 6.11 25.04 1.92
N ASP A 68 7.30 25.44 2.38
CA ASP A 68 8.21 26.20 1.54
C ASP A 68 8.52 25.40 0.26
N PRO A 69 8.61 26.04 -0.92
CA PRO A 69 8.98 25.35 -2.17
C PRO A 69 10.26 24.50 -2.08
N VAL A 70 11.21 24.84 -1.21
CA VAL A 70 12.42 24.02 -0.99
C VAL A 70 12.19 22.85 -0.04
N GLU A 71 11.15 22.87 0.77
CA GLU A 71 10.88 21.83 1.77
C GLU A 71 10.18 20.61 1.15
N ARG A 72 10.61 19.43 1.57
CA ARG A 72 10.03 18.15 1.16
C ARG A 72 9.82 17.23 2.35
N VAL A 73 8.69 16.53 2.38
CA VAL A 73 8.42 15.49 3.39
C VAL A 73 9.21 14.24 3.05
N GLN A 74 10.10 13.80 3.94
CA GLN A 74 10.90 12.61 3.73
C GLN A 74 10.07 11.34 3.96
N VAL A 75 9.98 10.49 2.95
CA VAL A 75 9.29 9.20 3.02
C VAL A 75 10.31 8.08 2.97
N SER A 76 10.53 7.44 4.11
CA SER A 76 11.42 6.29 4.21
C SER A 76 10.81 5.01 3.67
N SER A 77 11.68 4.10 3.24
CA SER A 77 11.30 2.79 2.72
C SER A 77 11.76 1.64 3.62
N ASN A 78 11.05 0.51 3.57
CA ASN A 78 11.54 -0.73 4.16
C ASN A 78 12.45 -1.49 3.18
N SER A 79 13.01 -2.62 3.61
CA SER A 79 13.86 -3.50 2.78
C SER A 79 13.17 -4.07 1.53
N PHE A 80 11.84 -3.93 1.41
CA PHE A 80 11.07 -4.31 0.23
C PHE A 80 10.77 -3.13 -0.71
N GLY A 81 11.36 -1.96 -0.47
CA GLY A 81 11.12 -0.73 -1.24
C GLY A 81 9.71 -0.17 -1.07
N GLN A 82 9.04 -0.47 0.06
CA GLN A 82 7.69 0.01 0.36
C GLN A 82 7.76 1.19 1.35
N PRO A 83 6.90 2.21 1.19
CA PRO A 83 6.91 3.37 2.07
C PRO A 83 6.38 2.99 3.46
N VAL A 84 7.07 3.45 4.50
CA VAL A 84 6.73 3.19 5.90
C VAL A 84 6.68 4.48 6.72
N GLY A 85 6.13 4.41 7.94
CA GLY A 85 5.99 5.56 8.83
C GLY A 85 4.71 6.39 8.61
N SER A 86 4.62 7.49 9.34
CA SER A 86 3.48 8.44 9.26
C SER A 86 3.40 9.15 7.91
N GLU A 87 4.55 9.40 7.32
CA GLU A 87 4.80 10.10 6.07
C GLU A 87 4.29 9.29 4.88
N ALA A 88 4.42 7.95 4.93
CA ALA A 88 3.81 7.05 3.95
C ALA A 88 2.28 7.22 3.85
N ARG A 89 1.61 7.53 4.96
CA ARG A 89 0.17 7.80 4.98
C ARG A 89 -0.16 9.16 4.36
N LEU A 90 0.68 10.18 4.56
CA LEU A 90 0.54 11.47 3.89
C LEU A 90 0.70 11.31 2.37
N LEU A 91 1.77 10.63 1.94
CA LEU A 91 2.02 10.28 0.54
C LEU A 91 0.82 9.55 -0.08
N ALA A 92 0.28 8.54 0.61
CA ALA A 92 -0.90 7.80 0.15
C ALA A 92 -2.15 8.69 0.01
N GLY A 93 -2.32 9.69 0.88
CA GLY A 93 -3.38 10.68 0.79
C GLY A 93 -3.20 11.62 -0.40
N TYR A 94 -1.98 12.12 -0.61
CA TYR A 94 -1.64 13.03 -1.70
C TYR A 94 -1.78 12.36 -3.07
N MET A 95 -1.29 11.12 -3.23
CA MET A 95 -1.56 10.31 -4.42
C MET A 95 -3.06 10.14 -4.71
N GLY A 96 -3.89 10.08 -3.66
CA GLY A 96 -5.34 10.04 -3.80
C GLY A 96 -5.92 11.36 -4.31
N ILE A 97 -5.33 12.51 -3.96
CA ILE A 97 -5.71 13.82 -4.52
C ILE A 97 -5.38 13.86 -6.01
N LEU A 98 -4.14 13.55 -6.38
CA LEU A 98 -3.70 13.56 -7.79
C LEU A 98 -4.52 12.61 -8.66
N ALA A 99 -4.81 11.40 -8.17
CA ALA A 99 -5.63 10.42 -8.88
C ALA A 99 -7.08 10.85 -9.18
N ARG A 100 -7.57 11.91 -8.52
CA ARG A 100 -8.90 12.51 -8.72
C ARG A 100 -8.87 13.77 -9.57
N ASN A 101 -7.69 14.27 -9.92
CA ASN A 101 -7.55 15.43 -10.78
C ASN A 101 -7.76 15.00 -12.24
N ALA A 102 -8.91 15.34 -12.81
CA ALA A 102 -9.30 14.96 -14.17
C ALA A 102 -8.41 15.57 -15.27
N ASN A 103 -7.75 16.70 -14.99
CA ASN A 103 -6.82 17.33 -15.93
C ASN A 103 -5.47 16.59 -15.94
N MET A 104 -5.03 16.09 -14.79
CA MET A 104 -3.74 15.42 -14.66
C MET A 104 -3.83 13.93 -14.97
N LEU A 105 -4.84 13.24 -14.45
CA LEU A 105 -5.05 11.80 -14.62
C LEU A 105 -6.47 11.53 -15.14
N PRO A 106 -6.71 11.70 -16.47
CA PRO A 106 -8.02 11.55 -17.09
C PRO A 106 -8.66 10.18 -16.84
N ILE A 107 -9.97 10.16 -16.63
CA ILE A 107 -10.69 8.91 -16.28
C ILE A 107 -11.26 8.17 -17.49
N ASN A 108 -11.27 8.81 -18.66
CA ASN A 108 -11.83 8.28 -19.90
C ASN A 108 -11.00 7.13 -20.50
N PHE A 109 -9.70 7.05 -20.18
CA PHE A 109 -8.89 5.89 -20.55
C PHE A 109 -9.46 4.58 -19.96
N GLU A 110 -9.51 3.52 -20.77
CA GLU A 110 -10.07 2.23 -20.34
C GLU A 110 -9.22 1.55 -19.25
N SER A 111 -7.91 1.75 -19.27
CA SER A 111 -6.97 1.12 -18.35
C SER A 111 -5.82 2.07 -18.02
N TRP A 112 -5.20 1.88 -16.86
CA TRP A 112 -4.03 2.65 -16.42
C TRP A 112 -2.87 2.56 -17.41
N HIS A 113 -2.76 1.47 -18.15
CA HIS A 113 -1.67 1.23 -19.11
C HIS A 113 -1.85 2.09 -20.37
N LYS A 114 -3.09 2.49 -20.68
CA LYS A 114 -3.43 3.41 -21.77
C LYS A 114 -3.32 4.89 -21.38
N VAL A 115 -3.16 5.20 -20.10
CA VAL A 115 -2.88 6.58 -19.67
C VAL A 115 -1.49 6.98 -20.19
N PRO A 116 -1.34 8.12 -20.88
CA PRO A 116 -0.07 8.54 -21.45
C PRO A 116 1.03 8.66 -20.39
N GLU A 117 2.26 8.38 -20.78
CA GLU A 117 3.38 8.42 -19.84
C GLU A 117 3.70 9.85 -19.38
N SER A 118 3.40 10.86 -20.21
CA SER A 118 3.47 12.28 -19.85
C SER A 118 2.58 12.60 -18.63
N ASN A 119 1.33 12.14 -18.61
CA ASN A 119 0.43 12.31 -17.47
C ASN A 119 0.97 11.62 -16.21
N LYS A 120 1.53 10.41 -16.35
CA LYS A 120 2.11 9.67 -15.22
C LYS A 120 3.36 10.35 -14.67
N ASN A 121 4.20 10.89 -15.55
CA ASN A 121 5.41 11.64 -15.19
C ASN A 121 5.04 12.96 -14.52
N GLN A 122 4.10 13.72 -15.07
CA GLN A 122 3.61 14.95 -14.46
C GLN A 122 3.09 14.71 -13.03
N ALA A 123 2.30 13.64 -12.82
CA ALA A 123 1.84 13.27 -11.48
C ALA A 123 2.99 12.86 -10.55
N LEU A 124 4.01 12.17 -11.06
CA LEU A 124 5.21 11.81 -10.31
C LEU A 124 6.03 13.06 -9.93
N ASP A 125 6.19 14.01 -10.83
CA ASP A 125 6.92 15.26 -10.59
C ASP A 125 6.22 16.11 -9.52
N ASN A 126 4.89 16.17 -9.55
CA ASN A 126 4.09 16.80 -8.49
C ASN A 126 4.34 16.16 -7.12
N ILE A 127 4.52 14.83 -7.08
CA ILE A 127 4.87 14.14 -5.83
C ILE A 127 6.30 14.49 -5.41
N LYS A 128 7.28 14.45 -6.32
CA LYS A 128 8.69 14.75 -6.01
C LYS A 128 8.90 16.21 -5.59
N ALA A 129 8.03 17.12 -6.03
CA ALA A 129 8.01 18.52 -5.62
C ALA A 129 7.55 18.74 -4.16
N ARG A 130 7.00 17.71 -3.49
CA ARG A 130 6.50 17.78 -2.11
C ARG A 130 7.09 16.70 -1.20
N PHE A 131 7.67 15.65 -1.77
CA PHE A 131 8.19 14.51 -1.04
C PHE A 131 9.61 14.15 -1.49
N ALA A 132 10.48 13.88 -0.53
CA ALA A 132 11.76 13.23 -0.75
C ALA A 132 11.57 11.73 -0.55
N LEU A 133 11.59 10.96 -1.65
CA LEU A 133 11.19 9.56 -1.67
C LEU A 133 12.40 8.62 -1.71
N GLU A 134 12.47 7.67 -0.78
CA GLU A 134 13.37 6.51 -0.88
C GLU A 134 12.77 5.37 -1.73
N VAL A 135 11.49 5.47 -2.08
CA VAL A 135 10.78 4.48 -2.91
C VAL A 135 10.95 4.76 -4.39
N SER A 136 10.96 3.72 -5.21
CA SER A 136 11.17 3.86 -6.66
C SER A 136 10.00 4.53 -7.39
N ASP A 137 10.31 5.24 -8.47
CA ASP A 137 9.31 5.84 -9.36
C ASP A 137 8.30 4.81 -9.89
N ALA A 138 8.77 3.60 -10.20
CA ALA A 138 7.93 2.49 -10.63
C ALA A 138 6.90 2.10 -9.55
N TYR A 139 7.31 2.08 -8.28
CA TYR A 139 6.39 1.86 -7.16
C TYR A 139 5.32 2.96 -7.11
N VAL A 140 5.74 4.23 -7.18
CA VAL A 140 4.84 5.38 -7.12
C VAL A 140 3.82 5.35 -8.26
N LYS A 141 4.27 5.13 -9.50
CA LYS A 141 3.38 5.00 -10.68
C LYS A 141 2.40 3.84 -10.53
N LYS A 142 2.83 2.70 -9.98
CA LYS A 142 1.96 1.55 -9.69
C LYS A 142 0.92 1.88 -8.62
N ALA A 143 1.32 2.60 -7.57
CA ALA A 143 0.43 3.04 -6.50
C ALA A 143 -0.60 4.07 -7.00
N LEU A 144 -0.18 5.04 -7.82
CA LEU A 144 -1.06 5.98 -8.52
C LEU A 144 -2.08 5.24 -9.39
N GLY A 145 -1.64 4.26 -10.19
CA GLY A 145 -2.55 3.47 -11.00
C GLY A 145 -3.56 2.64 -10.22
N LYS A 146 -3.24 2.26 -8.98
CA LYS A 146 -4.24 1.70 -8.06
C LYS A 146 -5.24 2.77 -7.61
N ARG A 147 -4.78 3.95 -7.17
CA ARG A 147 -5.65 5.05 -6.71
C ARG A 147 -6.59 5.55 -7.81
N TRP A 148 -6.10 5.65 -9.04
CA TRP A 148 -6.89 6.02 -10.21
C TRP A 148 -8.00 4.98 -10.50
N ARG A 149 -7.69 3.67 -10.43
CA ARG A 149 -8.71 2.62 -10.57
C ARG A 149 -9.71 2.61 -9.42
N ASP A 150 -9.25 2.80 -8.19
CA ASP A 150 -10.12 2.91 -7.02
C ASP A 150 -11.09 4.10 -7.19
N HIS A 151 -10.58 5.25 -7.64
CA HIS A 151 -11.41 6.42 -7.95
C HIS A 151 -12.46 6.14 -9.04
N LYS A 152 -12.04 5.52 -10.15
CA LYS A 152 -12.95 5.11 -11.23
C LYS A 152 -14.05 4.15 -10.73
N SER A 153 -13.70 3.25 -9.80
CA SER A 153 -14.68 2.36 -9.14
C SER A 153 -15.66 3.12 -8.25
N THR A 154 -15.19 4.10 -7.49
CA THR A 154 -16.04 4.98 -6.67
C THR A 154 -17.02 5.76 -7.54
N LEU A 155 -16.54 6.39 -8.61
CA LEU A 155 -17.39 7.11 -9.56
C LEU A 155 -18.46 6.21 -10.19
N LYS A 156 -18.07 4.99 -10.59
CA LYS A 156 -19.03 4.03 -11.16
C LYS A 156 -20.13 3.69 -10.15
N LYS A 157 -19.78 3.51 -8.88
CA LYS A 157 -20.75 3.21 -7.82
C LYS A 157 -21.70 4.38 -7.55
N GLU A 158 -21.15 5.58 -7.38
CA GLU A 158 -21.89 6.76 -6.89
C GLU A 158 -22.71 7.47 -7.97
N TYR A 159 -22.21 7.51 -9.21
CA TYR A 159 -22.81 8.31 -10.28
C TYR A 159 -23.39 7.48 -11.43
N PHE A 160 -22.79 6.33 -11.75
CA PHE A 160 -23.26 5.49 -12.86
C PHE A 160 -24.33 4.48 -12.43
N LYS A 161 -24.11 3.75 -11.32
CA LYS A 161 -25.03 2.69 -10.85
C LYS A 161 -26.28 3.23 -10.16
N THR A 162 -26.30 4.51 -9.78
CA THR A 162 -27.43 5.20 -9.13
C THR A 162 -28.52 5.65 -10.10
N LYS A 163 -28.26 5.57 -11.40
CA LYS A 163 -29.17 5.97 -12.47
C LYS A 163 -29.50 4.79 -13.37
N THR A 164 -30.72 4.77 -13.89
CA THR A 164 -31.25 3.63 -14.64
C THR A 164 -31.03 3.80 -16.12
N THR A 165 -31.38 4.98 -16.67
CA THR A 165 -31.30 5.23 -18.11
C THR A 165 -29.91 5.72 -18.53
N LEU A 166 -29.58 5.57 -19.82
CA LEU A 166 -28.31 6.06 -20.35
C LEU A 166 -28.24 7.60 -20.28
N ASP A 167 -29.33 8.28 -20.62
CA ASP A 167 -29.38 9.75 -20.63
C ASP A 167 -29.21 10.33 -19.23
N GLU A 168 -29.86 9.75 -18.22
CA GLU A 168 -29.65 10.13 -16.82
C GLU A 168 -28.19 9.95 -16.39
N ARG A 169 -27.54 8.86 -16.81
CA ARG A 169 -26.12 8.61 -16.51
C ARG A 169 -25.21 9.64 -17.16
N LEU A 170 -25.47 10.01 -18.42
CA LEU A 170 -24.70 11.02 -19.14
C LEU A 170 -24.86 12.42 -18.52
N GLN A 171 -26.06 12.74 -18.04
CA GLN A 171 -26.34 14.00 -17.36
C GLN A 171 -25.78 14.06 -15.93
N ASN A 172 -25.63 12.92 -15.25
CA ASN A 172 -25.12 12.83 -13.88
C ASN A 172 -23.58 12.96 -13.79
N VAL A 173 -23.05 14.10 -14.25
CA VAL A 173 -21.61 14.40 -14.25
C VAL A 173 -21.13 14.66 -12.81
N PRO A 174 -20.11 13.94 -12.31
CA PRO A 174 -19.58 14.18 -10.99
C PRO A 174 -18.98 15.60 -10.82
N PRO A 175 -19.09 16.23 -9.64
CA PRO A 175 -18.46 17.52 -9.38
C PRO A 175 -16.94 17.49 -9.62
N GLY A 176 -16.43 18.49 -10.34
CA GLY A 176 -15.02 18.60 -10.73
C GLY A 176 -14.58 17.62 -11.83
N MET A 177 -15.51 16.92 -12.49
CA MET A 177 -15.24 16.08 -13.65
C MET A 177 -15.48 16.83 -14.97
N LEU A 178 -14.64 16.58 -15.97
CA LEU A 178 -14.86 17.10 -17.32
C LEU A 178 -15.96 16.29 -18.02
N ARG A 179 -16.97 16.98 -18.57
CA ARG A 179 -18.14 16.36 -19.20
C ARG A 179 -17.76 15.36 -20.29
N TYR A 180 -16.87 15.71 -21.21
CA TYR A 180 -16.44 14.81 -22.28
C TYR A 180 -15.80 13.52 -21.75
N GLN A 181 -14.97 13.62 -20.68
CA GLN A 181 -14.37 12.44 -20.07
C GLN A 181 -15.42 11.54 -19.43
N TRP A 182 -16.42 12.15 -18.78
CA TRP A 182 -17.53 11.42 -18.19
C TRP A 182 -18.36 10.69 -19.25
N GLU A 183 -18.71 11.36 -20.35
CA GLU A 183 -19.47 10.74 -21.42
C GLU A 183 -18.74 9.54 -22.02
N GLU A 184 -17.43 9.66 -22.31
CA GLU A 184 -16.63 8.55 -22.82
C GLU A 184 -16.60 7.36 -21.84
N VAL A 185 -16.44 7.62 -20.54
CA VAL A 185 -16.42 6.52 -19.56
C VAL A 185 -17.78 5.85 -19.41
N VAL A 186 -18.88 6.61 -19.47
CA VAL A 186 -20.25 6.08 -19.42
C VAL A 186 -20.51 5.21 -20.64
N ARG A 187 -20.12 5.66 -21.85
CA ARG A 187 -20.21 4.86 -23.08
C ARG A 187 -19.43 3.56 -22.94
N PHE A 188 -18.20 3.61 -22.42
CA PHE A 188 -17.40 2.42 -22.18
C PHE A 188 -18.07 1.45 -21.18
N TRP A 189 -18.61 1.95 -20.06
CA TRP A 189 -19.24 1.09 -19.06
C TRP A 189 -20.56 0.45 -19.51
N THR A 190 -21.25 1.08 -20.46
CA THR A 190 -22.47 0.54 -21.10
C THR A 190 -22.14 -0.39 -22.28
N SER A 191 -20.92 -0.35 -22.81
CA SER A 191 -20.49 -1.26 -23.88
C SER A 191 -20.37 -2.71 -23.41
N LYS A 192 -20.49 -3.65 -24.36
CA LYS A 192 -20.31 -5.08 -24.10
C LYS A 192 -18.97 -5.40 -23.42
N LYS A 193 -17.89 -4.78 -23.90
CA LYS A 193 -16.55 -4.88 -23.32
C LYS A 193 -16.49 -4.40 -21.87
N GLY A 194 -17.23 -3.35 -21.53
CA GLY A 194 -17.34 -2.82 -20.17
C GLY A 194 -18.09 -3.77 -19.22
N GLU A 195 -19.15 -4.40 -19.73
CA GLU A 195 -19.95 -5.40 -19.03
C GLU A 195 -19.14 -6.68 -18.75
N ASP A 196 -18.49 -7.25 -19.77
CA ASP A 196 -17.69 -8.47 -19.63
C ASP A 196 -16.57 -8.28 -18.60
N ARG A 197 -15.92 -7.11 -18.61
CA ARG A 197 -14.89 -6.76 -17.63
C ARG A 197 -15.44 -6.63 -16.21
N GLU A 198 -16.67 -6.14 -16.04
CA GLU A 198 -17.33 -6.11 -14.75
C GLU A 198 -17.63 -7.53 -14.24
N GLN A 199 -18.08 -8.43 -15.11
CA GLN A 199 -18.36 -9.83 -14.77
C GLN A 199 -17.09 -10.56 -14.29
N VAL A 200 -15.98 -10.43 -15.03
CA VAL A 200 -14.68 -10.97 -14.62
C VAL A 200 -14.24 -10.39 -13.26
N GLY A 201 -14.43 -9.08 -13.06
CA GLY A 201 -14.13 -8.40 -11.81
C GLY A 201 -14.96 -8.92 -10.63
N LYS A 202 -16.25 -9.20 -10.84
CA LYS A 202 -17.13 -9.82 -9.83
C LYS A 202 -16.65 -11.23 -9.50
N GLN A 203 -16.45 -12.09 -10.50
CA GLN A 203 -15.97 -13.46 -10.30
C GLN A 203 -14.62 -13.50 -9.57
N SER A 204 -13.69 -12.61 -9.91
CA SER A 204 -12.39 -12.51 -9.23
C SER A 204 -12.50 -12.07 -7.76
N ARG A 205 -13.53 -11.29 -7.42
CA ARG A 205 -13.80 -10.82 -6.04
C ARG A 205 -14.56 -11.84 -5.20
N GLN A 206 -15.37 -12.71 -5.80
CA GLN A 206 -16.16 -13.72 -5.10
C GLN A 206 -15.37 -14.56 -4.08
N PRO A 207 -14.15 -15.05 -4.34
CA PRO A 207 -13.42 -15.87 -3.38
C PRO A 207 -12.82 -15.07 -2.20
N GLN A 208 -12.94 -13.74 -2.19
CA GLN A 208 -12.41 -12.91 -1.10
C GLN A 208 -13.33 -12.99 0.13
N LYS A 209 -12.98 -13.86 1.09
CA LYS A 209 -13.83 -14.18 2.26
C LYS A 209 -13.83 -13.15 3.39
N PHE A 210 -12.75 -12.38 3.54
CA PHE A 210 -12.62 -11.44 4.66
C PHE A 210 -11.77 -10.22 4.29
N THR A 211 -11.88 -9.18 5.11
CA THR A 211 -11.11 -7.94 5.00
C THR A 211 -10.15 -7.82 6.19
N HIS A 212 -9.08 -7.06 6.03
CA HIS A 212 -8.11 -6.84 7.10
C HIS A 212 -8.56 -5.74 8.07
N THR A 213 -8.03 -5.77 9.28
CA THR A 213 -8.35 -4.84 10.38
C THR A 213 -7.36 -3.69 10.55
N ALA A 214 -6.29 -3.64 9.73
CA ALA A 214 -5.26 -2.60 9.76
C ALA A 214 -5.78 -1.17 9.43
N GLY A 215 -7.03 -1.06 8.98
CA GLY A 215 -7.65 0.22 8.62
C GLY A 215 -6.88 0.94 7.53
N SER A 216 -6.57 2.22 7.75
CA SER A 216 -5.82 3.03 6.79
C SER A 216 -4.30 2.80 6.80
N LYS A 217 -3.78 1.98 7.71
CA LYS A 217 -2.36 1.63 7.75
C LYS A 217 -2.08 0.56 6.70
N SER A 218 -1.04 0.77 5.89
CA SER A 218 -0.57 -0.27 4.96
C SER A 218 0.04 -1.43 5.73
N PHE A 219 0.05 -2.63 5.14
CA PHE A 219 0.74 -3.79 5.72
C PHE A 219 2.24 -3.55 5.90
N ALA A 220 2.86 -2.77 5.01
CA ALA A 220 4.25 -2.35 5.16
C ALA A 220 4.46 -1.54 6.45
N CYS A 221 3.56 -0.58 6.73
CA CYS A 221 3.59 0.21 7.96
C CYS A 221 3.28 -0.62 9.20
N VAL A 222 2.36 -1.58 9.12
CA VAL A 222 2.05 -2.50 10.23
C VAL A 222 3.26 -3.37 10.56
N GLY A 223 3.85 -4.00 9.54
CA GLY A 223 5.05 -4.82 9.71
C GLY A 223 6.21 -4.00 10.27
N HIS A 224 6.48 -2.81 9.72
CA HIS A 224 7.56 -1.96 10.20
C HIS A 224 7.37 -1.51 11.66
N ALA A 225 6.15 -1.14 12.06
CA ALA A 225 5.88 -0.77 13.45
C ALA A 225 6.10 -1.95 14.41
N GLU A 226 5.72 -3.16 14.00
CA GLU A 226 5.95 -4.38 14.78
C GLU A 226 7.45 -4.75 14.83
N GLU A 227 8.21 -4.59 13.74
CA GLU A 227 9.66 -4.79 13.73
C GLU A 227 10.37 -3.83 14.70
N LEU A 228 9.95 -2.56 14.74
CA LEU A 228 10.49 -1.57 15.67
C LEU A 228 10.18 -1.91 17.14
N SER A 229 8.98 -2.43 17.42
CA SER A 229 8.56 -2.75 18.79
C SER A 229 9.16 -4.06 19.31
N SER A 230 9.31 -5.07 18.45
CA SER A 230 9.79 -6.41 18.83
C SER A 230 11.30 -6.58 18.66
N GLY A 231 11.96 -5.72 17.88
CA GLY A 231 13.36 -5.89 17.46
C GLY A 231 13.57 -7.07 16.50
N GLN A 232 12.52 -7.75 16.08
CA GLN A 232 12.58 -8.94 15.23
C GLN A 232 11.91 -8.70 13.87
N LYS A 233 12.39 -9.39 12.84
CA LYS A 233 11.78 -9.35 11.51
C LYS A 233 10.40 -9.99 11.50
N VAL A 234 9.44 -9.31 10.88
CA VAL A 234 8.04 -9.76 10.89
C VAL A 234 7.76 -10.58 9.63
N GLY A 235 7.53 -11.88 9.83
CA GLY A 235 7.16 -12.79 8.76
C GLY A 235 5.72 -12.59 8.27
N ARG A 236 5.41 -13.10 7.06
CA ARG A 236 4.07 -13.00 6.46
C ARG A 236 2.96 -13.59 7.33
N LEU A 237 3.24 -14.69 8.04
CA LEU A 237 2.25 -15.34 8.93
C LEU A 237 1.95 -14.47 10.15
N GLN A 238 2.98 -13.88 10.77
CA GLN A 238 2.79 -12.95 11.89
C GLN A 238 2.06 -11.68 11.44
N LEU A 239 2.40 -11.15 10.26
CA LEU A 239 1.69 -10.02 9.69
C LEU A 239 0.22 -10.34 9.40
N PHE A 240 -0.07 -11.56 8.93
CA PHE A 240 -1.44 -12.04 8.79
C PHE A 240 -2.15 -12.07 10.15
N ASP A 241 -1.53 -12.64 11.18
CA ASP A 241 -2.08 -12.68 12.54
C ASP A 241 -2.43 -11.27 13.05
N ILE A 242 -1.53 -10.30 12.90
CA ILE A 242 -1.74 -8.92 13.34
C ILE A 242 -2.88 -8.25 12.56
N THR A 243 -2.88 -8.41 11.24
CA THR A 243 -3.81 -7.70 10.34
C THR A 243 -5.20 -8.34 10.25
N GLN A 244 -5.41 -9.49 10.89
CA GLN A 244 -6.67 -10.21 10.92
C GLN A 244 -7.27 -10.30 12.33
N ARG A 245 -6.69 -9.57 13.30
CA ARG A 245 -7.22 -9.44 14.66
C ARG A 245 -7.90 -8.10 14.86
N LYS A 246 -9.01 -8.12 15.59
CA LYS A 246 -9.68 -6.94 16.12
C LYS A 246 -8.85 -6.34 17.27
N LYS A 247 -9.26 -5.18 17.78
CA LYS A 247 -8.56 -4.48 18.88
C LYS A 247 -8.61 -5.24 20.20
N ASP A 248 -9.63 -6.07 20.41
CA ASP A 248 -9.80 -6.96 21.56
C ASP A 248 -8.92 -8.23 21.44
N GLY A 249 -8.16 -8.39 20.35
CA GLY A 249 -7.29 -9.54 20.10
C GLY A 249 -7.98 -10.71 19.41
N ASN A 250 -9.31 -10.68 19.27
CA ASN A 250 -10.06 -11.75 18.63
C ASN A 250 -9.91 -11.74 17.10
N PRO A 251 -9.93 -12.90 16.43
CA PRO A 251 -9.95 -12.96 14.97
C PRO A 251 -11.15 -12.21 14.37
N MET A 252 -10.95 -11.65 13.18
CA MET A 252 -12.00 -10.90 12.49
C MET A 252 -13.19 -11.78 12.10
N THR A 253 -12.92 -12.99 11.61
CA THR A 253 -13.94 -13.98 11.19
C THR A 253 -13.57 -15.40 11.63
N PRO A 254 -14.53 -16.35 11.68
CA PRO A 254 -14.26 -17.75 11.98
C PRO A 254 -13.26 -18.41 11.01
N GLU A 255 -13.29 -18.04 9.72
CA GLU A 255 -12.34 -18.54 8.72
C GLU A 255 -10.93 -18.05 8.99
N ALA A 256 -10.77 -16.77 9.36
CA ALA A 256 -9.48 -16.25 9.79
C ALA A 256 -8.98 -17.01 11.03
N ALA A 257 -9.85 -17.29 11.99
CA ALA A 257 -9.52 -18.08 13.18
C ALA A 257 -9.06 -19.50 12.84
N GLU A 258 -9.69 -20.17 11.87
CA GLU A 258 -9.26 -21.50 11.41
C GLU A 258 -7.88 -21.44 10.73
N ILE A 259 -7.66 -20.44 9.86
CA ILE A 259 -6.36 -20.26 9.19
C ILE A 259 -5.26 -20.04 10.24
N MET A 260 -5.48 -19.19 11.24
CA MET A 260 -4.53 -18.95 12.33
C MET A 260 -4.24 -20.23 13.13
N ARG A 261 -5.29 -21.01 13.47
CA ARG A 261 -5.12 -22.29 14.19
C ARG A 261 -4.30 -23.28 13.38
N ARG A 262 -4.57 -23.41 12.07
CA ARG A 262 -3.78 -24.28 11.18
C ARG A 262 -2.32 -23.85 11.12
N GLN A 263 -2.06 -22.55 10.92
CA GLN A 263 -0.70 -22.00 10.92
C GLN A 263 0.03 -22.28 12.24
N HIS A 264 -0.67 -22.16 13.38
CA HIS A 264 -0.08 -22.46 14.68
C HIS A 264 0.27 -23.95 14.83
N ARG A 265 -0.63 -24.85 14.41
CA ARG A 265 -0.38 -26.30 14.41
C ARG A 265 0.84 -26.66 13.56
N GLU A 266 0.92 -26.14 12.33
CA GLU A 266 2.05 -26.38 11.41
C GLU A 266 3.37 -25.86 11.98
N LYS A 267 3.37 -24.65 12.57
CA LYS A 267 4.55 -24.10 13.26
C LYS A 267 5.02 -24.99 14.41
N LEU A 268 4.09 -25.54 15.20
CA LEU A 268 4.41 -26.43 16.32
C LEU A 268 5.00 -27.76 15.82
N MET A 269 4.41 -28.35 14.78
CA MET A 269 4.92 -29.59 14.17
C MET A 269 6.35 -29.39 13.66
N PHE A 270 6.57 -28.35 12.86
CA PHE A 270 7.90 -28.03 12.33
C PHE A 270 8.94 -27.83 13.44
N LYS A 271 8.57 -27.12 14.52
CA LYS A 271 9.47 -26.91 15.68
C LYS A 271 9.79 -28.22 16.40
N LYS A 272 8.84 -29.16 16.49
CA LYS A 272 9.04 -30.49 17.06
C LYS A 272 10.00 -31.31 16.19
N ASP A 273 9.81 -31.29 14.88
CA ASP A 273 10.66 -32.02 13.93
C ASP A 273 12.10 -31.49 13.94
N MET A 274 12.29 -30.16 13.98
CA MET A 274 13.62 -29.56 14.13
C MET A 274 14.32 -29.98 15.42
N LYS A 275 13.59 -30.01 16.55
CA LYS A 275 14.15 -30.46 17.84
C LYS A 275 14.56 -31.92 17.80
N ASN A 276 13.71 -32.78 17.24
CA ASN A 276 13.99 -34.20 17.09
C ASN A 276 15.20 -34.44 16.19
N SER A 277 15.28 -33.74 15.05
CA SER A 277 16.43 -33.80 14.13
C SER A 277 17.73 -33.35 14.81
N SER A 278 17.70 -32.23 15.54
CA SER A 278 18.86 -31.73 16.30
C SER A 278 19.30 -32.70 17.40
N TYR A 279 18.35 -33.30 18.12
CA TYR A 279 18.64 -34.32 19.13
C TYR A 279 19.31 -35.54 18.49
N ASN A 280 18.78 -36.05 17.38
CA ASN A 280 19.34 -37.19 16.66
C ASN A 280 20.76 -36.91 16.16
N LEU A 281 21.02 -35.70 15.64
CA LEU A 281 22.35 -35.29 15.19
C LEU A 281 23.36 -35.26 16.34
N LYS A 282 22.98 -34.71 17.50
CA LYS A 282 23.84 -34.71 18.70
C LYS A 282 24.18 -36.13 19.15
N GLN A 283 23.20 -37.04 19.13
CA GLN A 283 23.42 -38.44 19.52
C GLN A 283 24.36 -39.18 18.55
N MET A 284 24.26 -38.89 17.25
CA MET A 284 25.18 -39.43 16.24
C MET A 284 26.62 -38.96 16.49
N GLN A 285 26.83 -37.65 16.69
CA GLN A 285 28.14 -37.09 16.99
C GLN A 285 28.75 -37.66 18.30
N GLN A 286 27.92 -37.89 19.32
CA GLN A 286 28.36 -38.51 20.57
C GLN A 286 28.84 -39.95 20.35
N ARG A 287 28.10 -40.74 19.56
CA ARG A 287 28.46 -42.12 19.22
C ARG A 287 29.75 -42.20 18.39
N GLU A 288 29.93 -41.30 17.43
CA GLU A 288 31.17 -41.22 16.64
C GLU A 288 32.38 -40.88 17.49
N LYS A 289 32.24 -39.91 18.42
CA LYS A 289 33.31 -39.57 19.38
C LYS A 289 33.69 -40.76 20.27
N LEU A 290 32.71 -41.51 20.77
CA LEU A 290 32.97 -42.70 21.58
C LEU A 290 33.71 -43.78 20.78
N ARG A 291 33.28 -44.07 19.55
CA ARG A 291 33.96 -45.03 18.66
C ARG A 291 35.40 -44.62 18.35
N PHE A 292 35.62 -43.33 18.09
CA PHE A 292 36.97 -42.81 17.85
C PHE A 292 37.88 -43.03 19.07
N ASN A 293 37.38 -42.73 20.27
CA ASN A 293 38.14 -42.92 21.50
C ASN A 293 38.43 -44.40 21.80
N GLU A 294 37.48 -45.30 21.56
CA GLU A 294 37.69 -46.75 21.71
C GLU A 294 38.76 -47.26 20.73
N ASN A 295 38.69 -46.84 19.46
CA ASN A 295 39.71 -47.21 18.46
C ASN A 295 41.11 -46.72 18.83
N MET A 296 41.23 -45.50 19.37
CA MET A 296 42.51 -44.96 19.85
C MET A 296 43.07 -45.74 21.04
N LYS A 297 42.22 -46.13 21.99
CA LYS A 297 42.62 -46.97 23.13
C LYS A 297 43.09 -48.35 22.68
N ASN A 298 42.33 -48.99 21.79
CA ASN A 298 42.67 -50.32 21.27
C ASN A 298 43.98 -50.30 20.46
N SER A 299 44.20 -49.25 19.66
CA SER A 299 45.45 -49.08 18.91
C SER A 299 46.65 -48.83 19.82
N SER A 300 46.47 -48.04 20.89
CA SER A 300 47.53 -47.79 21.88
C SER A 300 47.89 -49.06 22.65
N SER A 301 46.89 -49.84 23.08
CA SER A 301 47.10 -51.11 23.77
C SER A 301 47.78 -52.15 22.87
N SER A 302 47.44 -52.20 21.58
CA SER A 302 48.11 -53.08 20.60
C SER A 302 49.57 -52.69 20.36
N LEU A 303 49.88 -51.39 20.29
CA LEU A 303 51.26 -50.91 20.18
C LEU A 303 52.09 -51.20 21.43
N GLU A 304 51.48 -51.17 22.60
CA GLU A 304 52.12 -51.45 23.88
C GLU A 304 52.41 -52.95 24.04
N GLN A 305 51.51 -53.82 23.59
CA GLN A 305 51.73 -55.27 23.50
C GLN A 305 52.83 -55.65 22.50
N MET A 306 53.03 -54.87 21.42
CA MET A 306 54.13 -55.10 20.48
C MET A 306 55.50 -54.63 21.00
N ARG A 307 55.57 -53.92 22.13
CA ARG A 307 56.82 -53.45 22.75
C ARG A 307 57.33 -54.35 23.89
N GLN A 308 56.54 -55.33 24.34
CA GLN A 308 56.94 -56.34 25.33
C GLN A 308 57.41 -57.61 24.63
#